data_AF-A0A1Q8TPD0-F1
#
_entry.id   AF-A0A1Q8TPD0-F1
#
_cell.length_a   1.000
_cell.length_b   1.000
_cell.length_c   1.000
_cell.angle_alpha   90.00
_cell.angle_beta   90.00
_cell.angle_gamma   90.00
#
_symmetry.space_group_name_H-M   'P 1'
#
loop_
_entity.id
_entity.type
_entity.pdbx_description
1 polymer ?
#
loop_
_entity_poly.entity_id
_entity_poly.type
_entity_poly.pdbx_seq_one_letter_code
_entity_poly.pdbx_strand_id
1 'polypeptide(L)'
;MRNIVSTNAGSDVSEEYAEQVTALIGGARADRKTEQGQAFYVRLHSYSAPGTGADRWAVDYHDDASRELEEYDSEAEAESRYEEMVRDAAANVGVDLDGNLDRFDVTDVDGVPGPLPQLPGIGADDVNRLIDARSEEPVMYLERTEDGAGDELTLSIWPAALVSHHQVVLSRSEVLETLGESDGDGGVEEWFSSSDVTEENAFLLEMLVDTAKERRRGAADSLFLPSVDPR
;
A
#
# COMPACT_ATOMS: atom_id res chain seq x y z
N MET A 1 7.12 -28.55 -14.29
CA MET A 1 5.92 -28.22 -13.52
C MET A 1 5.01 -29.43 -13.43
N ARG A 2 4.48 -29.73 -12.25
CA ARG A 2 3.49 -30.78 -11.96
C ARG A 2 2.42 -30.21 -11.02
N ASN A 3 1.14 -30.46 -11.30
CA ASN A 3 0.04 -30.10 -10.40
C ASN A 3 -0.09 -31.14 -9.30
N ILE A 4 0.16 -30.74 -8.05
CA ILE A 4 0.02 -31.61 -6.88
C ILE A 4 -1.42 -31.58 -6.37
N VAL A 5 -1.93 -30.37 -6.13
CA VAL A 5 -3.34 -30.11 -5.80
C VAL A 5 -3.83 -29.07 -6.78
N SER A 6 -5.04 -29.25 -7.28
CA SER A 6 -5.65 -28.29 -8.18
C SER A 6 -7.16 -28.40 -8.07
N THR A 7 -7.84 -27.27 -8.01
CA THR A 7 -9.30 -27.23 -7.94
C THR A 7 -9.92 -27.33 -9.33
N ASN A 8 -9.23 -26.79 -10.35
CA ASN A 8 -9.76 -26.62 -11.70
C ASN A 8 -9.27 -27.67 -12.72
N ALA A 9 -8.19 -28.37 -12.40
CA ALA A 9 -7.59 -29.45 -13.18
C ALA A 9 -7.35 -30.71 -12.32
N GLY A 10 -7.04 -31.84 -12.97
CA GLY A 10 -6.62 -33.06 -12.28
C GLY A 10 -5.20 -32.96 -11.71
N SER A 11 -4.91 -33.71 -10.66
CA SER A 11 -3.56 -33.88 -10.12
C SER A 11 -2.70 -34.72 -11.08
N ASP A 12 -1.45 -34.30 -11.31
CA ASP A 12 -0.46 -35.02 -12.11
C ASP A 12 0.25 -36.14 -11.32
N VAL A 13 -0.02 -36.21 -10.01
CA VAL A 13 0.62 -37.14 -9.08
C VAL A 13 -0.43 -38.04 -8.41
N SER A 14 0.04 -39.12 -7.80
CA SER A 14 -0.83 -39.97 -6.98
C SER A 14 -1.32 -39.20 -5.75
N GLU A 15 -2.54 -39.49 -5.31
CA GLU A 15 -3.15 -38.96 -4.08
C GLU A 15 -2.22 -39.08 -2.86
N GLU A 16 -1.59 -40.25 -2.66
CA GLU A 16 -0.64 -40.47 -1.57
C GLU A 16 0.55 -39.50 -1.60
N TYR A 17 1.09 -39.19 -2.78
CA TYR A 17 2.18 -38.21 -2.92
C TYR A 17 1.67 -36.80 -2.61
N ALA A 18 0.50 -36.44 -3.13
CA ALA A 18 -0.09 -35.13 -2.88
C ALA A 18 -0.38 -34.89 -1.40
N GLU A 19 -0.88 -35.89 -0.68
CA GLU A 19 -1.11 -35.83 0.77
C GLU A 19 0.20 -35.63 1.55
N GLN A 20 1.26 -36.36 1.17
CA GLN A 20 2.57 -36.24 1.82
C GLN A 20 3.19 -34.86 1.61
N VAL A 21 3.14 -34.33 0.39
CA VAL A 21 3.61 -32.97 0.09
C VAL A 21 2.79 -31.93 0.86
N THR A 22 1.46 -32.05 0.84
CA THR A 22 0.56 -31.12 1.55
C THR A 22 0.86 -31.10 3.06
N ALA A 23 1.07 -32.26 3.66
CA ALA A 23 1.41 -32.35 5.08
C ALA A 23 2.79 -31.75 5.39
N LEU A 24 3.76 -31.92 4.47
CA LEU A 24 5.11 -31.39 4.63
C LEU A 24 5.10 -29.86 4.60
N ILE A 25 4.46 -29.25 3.59
CA ILE A 25 4.43 -27.78 3.45
C ILE A 25 3.51 -27.12 4.48
N GLY A 26 2.42 -27.78 4.89
CA GLY A 26 1.45 -27.22 5.85
C GLY A 26 2.03 -26.97 7.25
N GLY A 27 3.14 -27.62 7.60
CA GLY A 27 3.90 -27.36 8.84
C GLY A 27 5.18 -26.56 8.65
N ALA A 28 5.56 -26.24 7.41
CA ALA A 28 6.81 -25.56 7.09
C ALA A 28 6.63 -24.04 7.02
N ARG A 29 7.72 -23.32 7.32
CA ARG A 29 7.79 -21.88 7.03
C ARG A 29 7.99 -21.71 5.52
N ALA A 30 7.23 -20.82 4.90
CA ALA A 30 7.44 -20.44 3.50
C ALA A 30 8.75 -19.65 3.34
N ASP A 31 9.46 -19.90 2.25
CA ASP A 31 10.66 -19.17 1.84
C ASP A 31 10.30 -17.75 1.40
N ARG A 32 9.20 -17.63 0.64
CA ARG A 32 8.56 -16.36 0.23
C ARG A 32 7.06 -16.45 0.46
N LYS A 33 6.43 -15.32 0.76
CA LYS A 33 4.97 -15.28 0.95
C LYS A 33 4.35 -13.93 0.63
N THR A 34 3.18 -13.99 0.02
CA THR A 34 2.25 -12.88 -0.12
C THR A 34 0.89 -13.30 0.42
N GLU A 35 0.28 -12.47 1.26
CA GLU A 35 -0.94 -12.80 2.01
C GLU A 35 -1.88 -11.58 2.08
N GLN A 36 -3.18 -11.83 1.99
CA GLN A 36 -4.24 -10.84 2.23
C GLN A 36 -5.38 -11.51 3.01
N GLY A 37 -5.52 -11.10 4.27
CA GLY A 37 -6.44 -11.71 5.22
C GLY A 37 -6.20 -13.21 5.38
N GLN A 38 -7.28 -13.96 5.60
CA GLN A 38 -7.26 -15.43 5.64
C GLN A 38 -7.72 -16.06 4.32
N ALA A 39 -8.26 -15.25 3.40
CA ALA A 39 -8.85 -15.71 2.16
C ALA A 39 -7.79 -15.97 1.09
N PHE A 40 -6.76 -15.14 1.02
CA PHE A 40 -5.77 -15.17 -0.07
C PHE A 40 -4.33 -15.40 0.44
N TYR A 41 -3.62 -16.33 -0.20
CA TYR A 41 -2.16 -16.41 -0.11
C TYR A 41 -1.51 -17.00 -1.36
N VAL A 42 -0.27 -16.59 -1.60
CA VAL A 42 0.69 -17.28 -2.47
C VAL A 42 1.96 -17.51 -1.64
N ARG A 43 2.44 -18.75 -1.59
CA ARG A 43 3.63 -19.12 -0.81
C ARG A 43 4.58 -19.95 -1.65
N LEU A 44 5.87 -19.66 -1.51
CA LEU A 44 6.94 -20.45 -2.12
C LEU A 44 7.59 -21.31 -1.03
N HIS A 45 7.77 -22.60 -1.33
CA HIS A 45 8.39 -23.57 -0.43
C HIS A 45 9.45 -24.38 -1.16
N SER A 46 10.60 -24.57 -0.51
CA SER A 46 11.59 -25.58 -0.85
C SER A 46 11.42 -26.82 0.04
N TYR A 47 11.53 -28.01 -0.54
CA TYR A 47 11.45 -29.27 0.21
C TYR A 47 12.10 -30.44 -0.52
N SER A 48 12.37 -31.51 0.22
CA SER A 48 12.82 -32.78 -0.37
C SER A 48 11.62 -33.66 -0.74
N ALA A 49 11.49 -34.00 -2.02
CA ALA A 49 10.38 -34.77 -2.56
C ALA A 49 10.19 -36.13 -1.87
N PRO A 50 8.97 -36.49 -1.47
CA PRO A 50 8.69 -37.80 -0.89
C PRO A 50 9.14 -38.96 -1.80
N GLY A 51 9.72 -40.00 -1.19
CA GLY A 51 10.20 -41.20 -1.89
C GLY A 51 11.51 -41.07 -2.65
N THR A 52 11.86 -39.87 -3.16
CA THR A 52 13.11 -39.66 -3.93
C THR A 52 14.15 -38.84 -3.18
N GLY A 53 13.72 -37.95 -2.28
CA GLY A 53 14.58 -37.00 -1.58
C GLY A 53 15.18 -35.91 -2.48
N ALA A 54 14.74 -35.80 -3.73
CA ALA A 54 15.21 -34.75 -4.64
C ALA A 54 14.70 -33.38 -4.16
N ASP A 55 15.54 -32.36 -4.24
CA ASP A 55 15.14 -31.00 -3.93
C ASP A 55 14.09 -30.52 -4.94
N ARG A 56 13.00 -29.97 -4.42
CA ARG A 56 11.85 -29.47 -5.17
C ARG A 56 11.40 -28.13 -4.62
N TRP A 57 10.71 -27.40 -5.48
CA TRP A 57 10.07 -26.14 -5.16
C TRP A 57 8.58 -26.26 -5.39
N ALA A 58 7.78 -25.68 -4.50
CA ALA A 58 6.33 -25.63 -4.65
C ALA A 58 5.80 -24.21 -4.46
N VAL A 59 4.84 -23.85 -5.31
CA VAL A 59 4.02 -22.65 -5.17
C VAL A 59 2.64 -23.09 -4.68
N ASP A 60 2.29 -22.69 -3.46
CA ASP A 60 0.99 -22.95 -2.82
C ASP A 60 0.14 -21.68 -2.92
N TYR A 61 -0.88 -21.74 -3.76
CA TYR A 61 -1.85 -20.69 -4.02
C TYR A 61 -3.20 -21.05 -3.42
N HIS A 62 -3.84 -20.05 -2.81
CA HIS A 62 -5.19 -20.18 -2.29
C HIS A 62 -5.93 -18.85 -2.36
N ASP A 63 -7.17 -18.92 -2.82
CA ASP A 63 -8.17 -17.87 -2.69
C ASP A 63 -9.52 -18.48 -2.23
N ASP A 64 -10.58 -17.67 -2.17
CA ASP A 64 -11.92 -18.13 -1.79
C ASP A 64 -12.54 -19.14 -2.79
N ALA A 65 -12.06 -19.16 -4.03
CA ALA A 65 -12.65 -19.95 -5.11
C ALA A 65 -11.86 -21.23 -5.42
N SER A 66 -10.58 -21.26 -5.08
CA SER A 66 -9.62 -22.23 -5.59
C SER A 66 -8.39 -22.37 -4.71
N ARG A 67 -7.82 -23.57 -4.76
CA ARG A 67 -6.53 -23.90 -4.20
C ARG A 67 -5.71 -24.66 -5.23
N GLU A 68 -4.47 -24.22 -5.42
CA GLU A 68 -3.54 -24.77 -6.40
C GLU A 68 -2.17 -24.98 -5.72
N LEU A 69 -1.58 -26.14 -5.92
CA LEU A 69 -0.24 -26.47 -5.42
C LEU A 69 0.58 -27.02 -6.59
N GLU A 70 1.47 -26.18 -7.12
CA GLU A 70 2.28 -26.48 -8.31
C GLU A 70 3.72 -26.78 -7.88
N GLU A 71 4.31 -27.87 -8.38
CA GLU A 71 5.67 -28.29 -8.07
C GLU A 71 6.62 -28.13 -9.28
N TYR A 72 7.84 -27.68 -9.00
CA TYR A 72 8.89 -27.34 -9.95
C TYR A 72 10.21 -28.04 -9.62
N ASP A 73 10.99 -28.25 -10.68
CA ASP A 73 12.32 -28.86 -10.60
C ASP A 73 13.42 -27.82 -10.33
N SER A 74 13.12 -26.53 -10.48
CA SER A 74 14.07 -25.44 -10.28
C SER A 74 13.48 -24.27 -9.51
N GLU A 75 14.32 -23.60 -8.74
CA GLU A 75 14.00 -22.39 -7.99
C GLU A 75 13.52 -21.27 -8.92
N ALA A 76 14.28 -20.98 -9.97
CA ALA A 76 13.98 -19.90 -10.90
C ALA A 76 12.61 -20.01 -11.58
N GLU A 77 12.18 -21.22 -11.93
CA GLU A 77 10.83 -21.43 -12.49
C GLU A 77 9.74 -21.21 -11.43
N ALA A 78 9.96 -21.68 -10.20
CA ALA A 78 9.01 -21.52 -9.11
C ALA A 78 8.90 -20.07 -8.64
N GLU A 79 10.02 -19.35 -8.55
CA GLU A 79 10.05 -17.91 -8.26
C GLU A 79 9.33 -17.11 -9.35
N SER A 80 9.62 -17.39 -10.63
CA SER A 80 8.92 -16.73 -11.74
C SER A 80 7.42 -16.96 -11.66
N ARG A 81 6.98 -18.18 -11.29
CA ARG A 81 5.56 -18.48 -11.14
C ARG A 81 4.94 -17.76 -9.93
N TYR A 82 5.62 -17.78 -8.80
CA TYR A 82 5.18 -17.07 -7.59
C TYR A 82 4.95 -15.59 -7.89
N GLU A 83 5.91 -14.92 -8.52
CA GLU A 83 5.76 -13.51 -8.82
C GLU A 83 4.71 -13.21 -9.89
N GLU A 84 4.54 -14.10 -10.87
CA GLU A 84 3.45 -14.02 -11.86
C GLU A 84 2.10 -14.05 -11.15
N MET A 85 1.84 -15.06 -10.31
CA MET A 85 0.59 -15.18 -9.55
C MET A 85 0.33 -13.98 -8.65
N VAL A 86 1.36 -13.49 -7.96
CA VAL A 86 1.22 -12.33 -7.08
C VAL A 86 0.93 -11.06 -7.87
N ARG A 87 1.59 -10.84 -9.02
CA ARG A 87 1.31 -9.68 -9.90
C ARG A 87 -0.06 -9.77 -10.55
N ASP A 88 -0.50 -10.95 -10.96
CA ASP A 88 -1.84 -11.16 -11.51
C ASP A 88 -2.92 -10.91 -10.46
N ALA A 89 -2.71 -11.36 -9.22
CA ALA A 89 -3.60 -11.02 -8.10
C ALA A 89 -3.60 -9.51 -7.83
N ALA A 90 -2.42 -8.87 -7.84
CA ALA A 90 -2.28 -7.43 -7.67
C ALA A 90 -2.99 -6.62 -8.76
N ALA A 91 -3.03 -7.11 -10.00
CA ALA A 91 -3.75 -6.46 -11.10
C ALA A 91 -5.27 -6.41 -10.89
N ASN A 92 -5.79 -7.28 -10.02
CA ASN A 92 -7.21 -7.35 -9.65
C ASN A 92 -7.51 -6.70 -8.29
N VAL A 93 -6.50 -6.12 -7.63
CA VAL A 93 -6.69 -5.38 -6.38
C VAL A 93 -7.66 -4.22 -6.63
N GLY A 94 -8.75 -4.24 -5.86
CA GLY A 94 -9.80 -3.24 -5.93
C GLY A 94 -9.46 -1.97 -5.18
N VAL A 95 -10.37 -1.00 -5.33
CA VAL A 95 -10.46 0.17 -4.45
C VAL A 95 -11.64 -0.07 -3.52
N ASP A 96 -11.43 0.13 -2.21
CA ASP A 96 -12.48 -0.01 -1.21
C ASP A 96 -13.54 1.10 -1.30
N LEU A 97 -14.57 1.02 -0.45
CA LEU A 97 -15.66 2.01 -0.43
C LEU A 97 -15.20 3.43 -0.10
N ASP A 98 -14.03 3.55 0.53
CA ASP A 98 -13.42 4.80 0.96
C ASP A 98 -12.41 5.33 -0.07
N GLY A 99 -12.27 4.68 -1.23
CA GLY A 99 -11.34 5.09 -2.27
C GLY A 99 -9.90 4.65 -2.04
N ASN A 100 -9.62 3.81 -1.05
CA ASN A 100 -8.27 3.32 -0.77
C ASN A 100 -7.99 1.99 -1.48
N LEU A 101 -6.71 1.73 -1.71
CA LEU A 101 -6.31 0.49 -2.36
C LEU A 101 -6.39 -0.71 -1.39
N ASP A 102 -6.94 -1.83 -1.86
CA ASP A 102 -7.00 -3.08 -1.10
C ASP A 102 -5.64 -3.81 -1.13
N ARG A 103 -4.79 -3.52 -0.15
CA ARG A 103 -3.38 -3.97 -0.13
C ARG A 103 -3.21 -5.39 0.40
N PHE A 104 -2.11 -6.03 0.01
CA PHE A 104 -1.63 -7.23 0.69
C PHE A 104 -1.11 -6.88 2.09
N ASP A 105 -1.42 -7.72 3.08
CA ASP A 105 -0.90 -7.60 4.44
C ASP A 105 0.61 -7.86 4.49
N VAL A 106 1.07 -8.75 3.61
CA VAL A 106 2.48 -9.10 3.41
C VAL A 106 2.69 -9.33 1.93
N THR A 107 3.75 -8.75 1.37
CA THR A 107 4.27 -9.11 0.04
C THR A 107 5.75 -8.78 -0.02
N ASP A 108 6.50 -9.55 -0.77
CA ASP A 108 7.92 -9.34 -1.06
C ASP A 108 8.18 -9.12 -2.56
N VAL A 109 7.12 -8.90 -3.35
CA VAL A 109 7.20 -8.70 -4.80
C VAL A 109 7.24 -7.20 -5.12
N ASP A 110 8.31 -6.76 -5.78
CA ASP A 110 8.47 -5.38 -6.20
C ASP A 110 7.33 -4.92 -7.12
N GLY A 111 6.84 -3.70 -6.87
CA GLY A 111 5.74 -3.09 -7.61
C GLY A 111 4.35 -3.60 -7.25
N VAL A 112 4.25 -4.54 -6.31
CA VAL A 112 2.97 -5.05 -5.81
C VAL A 112 2.58 -4.30 -4.53
N PRO A 113 1.33 -3.80 -4.42
CA PRO A 113 0.88 -3.04 -3.26
C PRO A 113 0.89 -3.85 -1.95
N GLY A 114 1.97 -3.70 -1.18
CA GLY A 114 2.11 -4.28 0.16
C GLY A 114 1.52 -3.41 1.28
N PRO A 115 1.81 -3.73 2.55
CA PRO A 115 1.32 -2.93 3.68
C PRO A 115 1.85 -1.50 3.60
N LEU A 116 1.02 -0.54 3.98
CA LEU A 116 1.48 0.85 4.12
C LEU A 116 2.51 0.93 5.25
N PRO A 117 3.56 1.75 5.09
CA PRO A 117 4.39 2.14 6.22
C PRO A 117 3.55 2.93 7.24
N GLN A 118 4.12 3.16 8.42
CA GLN A 118 3.47 3.99 9.41
C GLN A 118 3.23 5.40 8.86
N LEU A 119 1.97 5.81 8.76
CA LEU A 119 1.61 7.13 8.28
C LEU A 119 2.01 8.21 9.30
N PRO A 120 2.58 9.34 8.88
CA PRO A 120 2.93 10.43 9.79
C PRO A 120 1.68 10.97 10.49
N GLY A 121 1.83 11.32 11.77
CA GLY A 121 0.77 11.99 12.53
C GLY A 121 0.45 13.35 11.94
N ILE A 122 -0.82 13.72 11.94
CA ILE A 122 -1.29 15.07 11.57
C ILE A 122 -2.04 15.62 12.78
N GLY A 123 -1.63 16.79 13.25
CA GLY A 123 -2.22 17.51 14.36
C GLY A 123 -2.44 19.00 14.06
N ALA A 124 -2.99 19.72 15.04
CA ALA A 124 -3.31 21.14 14.88
C ALA A 124 -2.07 21.98 14.56
N ASP A 125 -0.90 21.64 15.12
CA ASP A 125 0.36 22.33 14.83
C ASP A 125 0.75 22.23 13.35
N ASP A 126 0.40 21.16 12.65
CA ASP A 126 0.67 21.01 11.21
C ASP A 126 -0.21 21.94 10.39
N VAL A 127 -1.50 22.03 10.73
CA VAL A 127 -2.44 22.94 10.09
C VAL A 127 -2.06 24.40 10.35
N ASN A 128 -1.65 24.72 11.58
CA ASN A 128 -1.16 26.06 11.93
C ASN A 128 0.11 26.41 11.14
N ARG A 129 1.05 25.47 11.01
CA ARG A 129 2.24 25.66 10.15
C ARG A 129 1.86 25.90 8.69
N LEU A 130 0.81 25.25 8.19
CA LEU A 130 0.28 25.47 6.85
C LEU A 130 -0.33 26.87 6.70
N ILE A 131 -1.10 27.34 7.69
CA ILE A 131 -1.65 28.70 7.72
C ILE A 131 -0.54 29.77 7.71
N ASP A 132 0.53 29.55 8.47
CA ASP A 132 1.64 30.51 8.58
C ASP A 132 2.65 30.43 7.41
N ALA A 133 2.51 29.47 6.51
CA ALA A 133 3.41 29.28 5.38
C ALA A 133 3.30 30.45 4.38
N ARG A 134 4.43 31.12 4.11
CA ARG A 134 4.48 32.33 3.28
C ARG A 134 4.74 32.08 1.79
N SER A 135 4.76 30.83 1.35
CA SER A 135 4.87 30.53 -0.07
C SER A 135 3.57 30.87 -0.80
N GLU A 136 3.66 31.06 -2.12
CA GLU A 136 2.49 31.14 -3.00
C GLU A 136 1.76 29.79 -2.99
N GLU A 137 0.47 29.80 -2.65
CA GLU A 137 -0.40 28.62 -2.56
C GLU A 137 0.24 27.43 -1.82
N PRO A 138 0.52 27.56 -0.50
CA PRO A 138 1.15 26.47 0.24
C PRO A 138 0.19 25.28 0.36
N VAL A 139 0.75 24.10 0.16
CA VAL A 139 0.07 22.81 0.36
C VAL A 139 0.87 21.94 1.31
N MET A 140 0.15 21.23 2.16
CA MET A 140 0.66 20.13 2.96
C MET A 140 0.56 18.85 2.14
N TYR A 141 1.65 18.11 2.01
CA TYR A 141 1.74 16.92 1.17
C TYR A 141 2.60 15.82 1.79
N LEU A 142 2.44 14.60 1.28
CA LEU A 142 3.26 13.45 1.64
C LEU A 142 4.36 13.19 0.61
N GLU A 143 5.54 12.81 1.10
CA GLU A 143 6.67 12.37 0.27
C GLU A 143 7.41 11.18 0.89
N ARG A 144 8.13 10.42 0.05
CA ARG A 144 8.97 9.29 0.47
C ARG A 144 10.37 9.80 0.85
N THR A 145 10.91 9.32 1.96
CA THR A 145 12.32 9.58 2.33
C THR A 145 13.28 8.85 1.38
N GLU A 146 14.42 9.48 1.05
CA GLU A 146 15.41 8.95 0.10
C GLU A 146 16.22 7.73 0.61
N ASP A 147 16.17 7.42 1.92
CA ASP A 147 17.18 6.57 2.57
C ASP A 147 17.01 5.05 2.41
N GLY A 148 16.03 4.58 1.62
CA GLY A 148 15.95 3.19 1.14
C GLY A 148 15.84 2.08 2.20
N ALA A 149 15.84 2.40 3.49
CA ALA A 149 15.66 1.49 4.60
C ALA A 149 14.20 1.55 5.10
N GLY A 150 13.26 1.13 4.24
CA GLY A 150 11.84 1.09 4.56
C GLY A 150 11.17 2.46 4.61
N ASP A 151 10.82 2.98 3.42
CA ASP A 151 9.55 3.69 3.16
C ASP A 151 8.99 4.63 4.26
N GLU A 152 9.80 5.48 4.88
CA GLU A 152 9.26 6.46 5.83
C GLU A 152 8.60 7.61 5.05
N LEU A 153 7.28 7.71 5.20
CA LEU A 153 6.51 8.83 4.67
C LEU A 153 6.71 10.04 5.58
N THR A 154 6.99 11.19 4.98
CA THR A 154 7.12 12.46 5.70
C THR A 154 6.08 13.46 5.24
N LEU A 155 5.72 14.37 6.14
CA LEU A 155 4.76 15.44 5.90
C LEU A 155 5.52 16.75 5.73
N SER A 156 5.34 17.38 4.57
CA SER A 156 6.06 18.60 4.17
C SER A 156 5.08 19.68 3.70
N ILE A 157 5.52 20.93 3.70
CA ILE A 157 4.75 22.09 3.20
C ILE A 157 5.56 22.80 2.13
N TRP A 158 5.02 22.88 0.92
CA TRP A 158 5.65 23.51 -0.24
C TRP A 158 4.61 24.25 -1.10
N PRO A 159 5.04 25.13 -2.03
CA PRO A 159 4.15 25.70 -3.04
C PRO A 159 3.45 24.62 -3.88
N ALA A 160 2.14 24.75 -4.12
CA ALA A 160 1.36 23.81 -4.92
C ALA A 160 1.97 23.53 -6.30
N ALA A 161 2.57 24.56 -6.92
CA ALA A 161 3.21 24.45 -8.23
C ALA A 161 4.40 23.47 -8.29
N LEU A 162 4.94 23.07 -7.14
CA LEU A 162 6.10 22.15 -7.02
C LEU A 162 5.71 20.75 -6.54
N VAL A 163 4.44 20.52 -6.23
CA VAL A 163 3.95 19.29 -5.62
C VAL A 163 2.96 18.61 -6.54
N SER A 164 3.05 17.29 -6.67
CA SER A 164 2.07 16.56 -7.48
C SER A 164 0.71 16.52 -6.76
N HIS A 165 -0.37 16.80 -7.48
CA HIS A 165 -1.70 16.93 -6.88
C HIS A 165 -2.14 15.70 -6.05
N HIS A 166 -1.76 14.49 -6.47
CA HIS A 166 -2.08 13.25 -5.76
C HIS A 166 -1.31 13.06 -4.44
N GLN A 167 -0.30 13.89 -4.16
CA GLN A 167 0.46 13.89 -2.90
C GLN A 167 -0.12 14.88 -1.89
N VAL A 168 -0.97 15.81 -2.34
CA VAL A 168 -1.52 16.88 -1.51
C VAL A 168 -2.56 16.32 -0.56
N VAL A 169 -2.38 16.63 0.73
CA VAL A 169 -3.30 16.26 1.81
C VAL A 169 -4.25 17.40 2.12
N LEU A 170 -3.72 18.62 2.19
CA LEU A 170 -4.49 19.82 2.54
C LEU A 170 -3.84 21.07 1.92
N SER A 171 -4.64 21.98 1.39
CA SER A 171 -4.18 23.29 0.93
C SER A 171 -4.50 24.40 1.93
N ARG A 172 -3.68 25.46 1.96
CA ARG A 172 -3.97 26.62 2.82
C ARG A 172 -5.29 27.29 2.42
N SER A 173 -5.61 27.34 1.14
CA SER A 173 -6.87 27.93 0.68
C SER A 173 -8.09 27.15 1.17
N GLU A 174 -8.05 25.80 1.20
CA GLU A 174 -9.12 24.99 1.84
C GLU A 174 -9.24 25.26 3.35
N VAL A 175 -8.11 25.45 4.03
CA VAL A 175 -8.10 25.78 5.47
C VAL A 175 -8.76 27.14 5.72
N LEU A 176 -8.36 28.17 4.97
CA LEU A 176 -8.91 29.50 5.12
C LEU A 176 -10.40 29.54 4.77
N GLU A 177 -10.80 28.88 3.67
CA GLU A 177 -12.21 28.77 3.28
C GLU A 177 -13.04 28.14 4.41
N THR A 178 -12.52 27.08 5.04
CA THR A 178 -13.18 26.41 6.17
C THR A 178 -13.29 27.31 7.40
N LEU A 179 -12.29 28.16 7.63
CA LEU A 179 -12.29 29.15 8.72
C LEU A 179 -13.15 30.39 8.40
N GLY A 180 -13.70 30.49 7.19
CA GLY A 180 -14.49 31.65 6.74
C GLY A 180 -13.63 32.84 6.32
N GLU A 181 -12.36 32.61 6.04
CA GLU A 181 -11.35 33.61 5.71
C GLU A 181 -10.99 33.52 4.23
N SER A 182 -10.63 34.65 3.62
CA SER A 182 -10.18 34.70 2.23
C SER A 182 -8.67 34.94 2.16
N ASP A 183 -8.02 34.29 1.20
CA ASP A 183 -6.68 34.72 0.77
C ASP A 183 -6.77 36.16 0.25
N GLY A 184 -6.27 37.12 1.03
CA GLY A 184 -6.36 38.54 0.73
C GLY A 184 -5.81 38.85 -0.67
N ASP A 185 -6.68 39.25 -1.58
CA ASP A 185 -6.33 39.58 -2.96
C ASP A 185 -5.76 41.00 -3.03
N GLY A 186 -4.43 41.11 -2.98
CA GLY A 186 -3.72 42.18 -3.69
C GLY A 186 -3.67 43.58 -3.08
N GLY A 187 -3.90 43.81 -1.79
CA GLY A 187 -3.81 45.18 -1.25
C GLY A 187 -3.64 45.34 0.26
N VAL A 188 -2.44 45.06 0.80
CA VAL A 188 -2.08 45.32 2.22
C VAL A 188 -3.15 44.83 3.22
N GLU A 189 -3.93 43.81 2.85
CA GLU A 189 -4.83 43.13 3.76
C GLU A 189 -3.99 42.28 4.71
N GLU A 190 -4.40 42.30 5.98
CA GLU A 190 -3.74 41.63 7.08
C GLU A 190 -3.65 40.13 6.76
N TRP A 191 -2.43 39.61 6.68
CA TRP A 191 -2.19 38.21 6.39
C TRP A 191 -2.77 37.36 7.52
N PHE A 192 -3.74 36.49 7.22
CA PHE A 192 -4.29 35.56 8.19
C PHE A 192 -3.22 34.58 8.68
N SER A 193 -2.94 34.61 9.98
CA SER A 193 -1.96 33.80 10.68
C SER A 193 -2.64 32.86 11.67
N SER A 194 -1.93 31.82 12.11
CA SER A 194 -2.42 30.92 13.17
C SER A 194 -2.77 31.65 14.47
N SER A 195 -2.21 32.85 14.73
CA SER A 195 -2.59 33.69 15.87
C SER A 195 -4.01 34.26 15.79
N ASP A 196 -4.59 34.29 14.59
CA ASP A 196 -5.94 34.81 14.34
C ASP A 196 -7.00 33.71 14.53
N VAL A 197 -6.57 32.46 14.74
CA VAL A 197 -7.45 31.36 15.12
C VAL A 197 -7.97 31.59 16.54
N THR A 198 -9.29 31.74 16.65
CA THR A 198 -9.99 31.91 17.92
C THR A 198 -10.35 30.57 18.56
N GLU A 199 -10.69 30.57 19.86
CA GLU A 199 -11.26 29.39 20.53
C GLU A 199 -12.56 28.91 19.85
N GLU A 200 -13.32 29.82 19.23
CA GLU A 200 -14.55 29.49 18.50
C GLU A 200 -14.25 28.67 17.24
N ASN A 201 -13.08 28.86 16.64
CA ASN A 201 -12.63 28.15 15.44
C ASN A 201 -11.82 26.87 15.76
N ALA A 202 -11.56 26.57 17.04
CA ALA A 202 -10.79 25.39 17.44
C ALA A 202 -11.44 24.07 16.95
N PHE A 203 -12.77 24.00 16.95
CA PHE A 203 -13.50 22.84 16.43
C PHE A 203 -13.32 22.67 14.91
N LEU A 204 -13.24 23.77 14.15
CA LEU A 204 -12.99 23.72 12.70
C LEU A 204 -11.58 23.23 12.39
N LEU A 205 -10.59 23.61 13.21
CA LEU A 205 -9.24 23.05 13.12
C LEU A 205 -9.22 21.54 13.38
N GLU A 206 -9.96 21.05 14.37
CA GLU A 206 -10.08 19.60 14.62
C GLU A 206 -10.68 18.88 13.42
N MET A 207 -11.74 19.44 12.79
CA MET A 207 -12.31 18.89 11.56
C MET A 207 -11.32 18.86 10.39
N LEU A 208 -10.50 19.91 10.23
CA LEU A 208 -9.47 19.97 9.19
C LEU A 208 -8.36 18.94 9.44
N VAL A 209 -7.97 18.73 10.70
CA VAL A 209 -7.02 17.68 11.09
C VAL A 209 -7.56 16.30 10.75
N ASP A 210 -8.82 16.01 11.03
CA ASP A 210 -9.41 14.71 10.72
C ASP A 210 -9.57 14.51 9.20
N THR A 211 -9.98 15.56 8.47
CA THR A 211 -10.00 15.56 7.00
C THR A 211 -8.61 15.25 6.42
N ALA A 212 -7.56 15.88 6.96
CA ALA A 212 -6.19 15.64 6.54
C ALA A 212 -5.75 14.21 6.86
N LYS A 213 -6.11 13.66 8.04
CA LYS A 213 -5.81 12.26 8.39
C LYS A 213 -6.47 11.26 7.45
N GLU A 214 -7.70 11.53 7.00
CA GLU A 214 -8.40 10.70 6.01
C GLU A 214 -7.69 10.75 4.66
N ARG A 215 -7.41 11.96 4.16
CA ARG A 215 -6.76 12.17 2.86
C ARG A 215 -5.33 11.66 2.79
N ARG A 216 -4.59 11.63 3.92
CA ARG A 216 -3.20 11.16 3.96
C ARG A 216 -3.07 9.71 3.47
N ARG A 217 -4.08 8.87 3.66
CA ARG A 217 -4.05 7.48 3.21
C ARG A 217 -4.08 7.39 1.68
N GLY A 218 -4.99 8.12 1.04
CA GLY A 218 -5.04 8.19 -0.43
C GLY A 218 -3.78 8.81 -1.04
N ALA A 219 -3.22 9.84 -0.40
CA ALA A 219 -1.95 10.42 -0.81
C ALA A 219 -0.78 9.42 -0.67
N ALA A 220 -0.76 8.65 0.42
CA ALA A 220 0.20 7.57 0.59
C ALA A 220 0.04 6.48 -0.48
N ASP A 221 -1.18 6.04 -0.77
CA ASP A 221 -1.44 5.05 -1.82
C ASP A 221 -0.89 5.48 -3.18
N SER A 222 -1.06 6.74 -3.53
CA SER A 222 -0.57 7.30 -4.79
C SER A 222 0.96 7.28 -4.90
N LEU A 223 1.69 7.31 -3.78
CA LEU A 223 3.16 7.25 -3.74
C LEU A 223 3.74 5.83 -3.94
N PHE A 224 2.92 4.80 -3.72
CA PHE A 224 3.32 3.39 -3.84
C PHE A 224 2.73 2.68 -5.05
N LEU A 225 1.83 3.34 -5.78
CA LEU A 225 1.38 2.83 -7.06
C LEU A 225 2.46 3.02 -8.13
N PRO A 226 2.70 2.01 -8.99
CA PRO A 226 3.53 2.21 -10.17
C PRO A 226 2.94 3.36 -10.97
N SER A 227 3.77 4.35 -11.31
CA SER A 227 3.35 5.51 -12.08
C SER A 227 2.66 5.05 -13.35
N VAL A 228 1.34 5.22 -13.43
CA VAL A 228 0.63 4.99 -14.69
C VAL A 228 1.07 6.12 -15.59
N ASP A 229 2.04 5.83 -16.47
CA ASP A 229 2.49 6.76 -17.50
C ASP A 229 1.26 7.16 -18.32
N PRO A 230 0.80 8.43 -18.26
CA PRO A 230 -0.36 8.87 -19.02
C PRO A 230 0.05 8.91 -20.49
N ARG A 231 -0.19 7.82 -21.22
CA ARG A 231 -0.06 7.77 -22.68
C ARG A 231 -1.13 8.60 -23.37
#